data_AF-A0A1V1TRW9-F1
#
_entry.id   AF-A0A1V1TRW9-F1
#
_cell.length_a   1.000
_cell.length_b   1.000
_cell.length_c   1.000
_cell.angle_alpha   90.00
_cell.angle_beta   90.00
_cell.angle_gamma   90.00
#
_symmetry.space_group_name_H-M   'P 1'
#
loop_
_entity.id
_entity.type
_entity.pdbx_description
1 polymer ?
#
loop_
_entity_poly.entity_id
_entity_poly.type
_entity_poly.pdbx_seq_one_letter_code
_entity_poly.pdbx_strand_id
1 'polypeptide(L)'
;MNLGNSLDDSKPDPKGKDSGSKQLKTNVSTRDLGQCNRGLVLFMPYLHWEPQSGLKKLKEIMKEKDEKHKELKKLLKGEQTPIKYEEEIQKNAAERLKSPGINNLNETEKLLWRYLDEKHPVHIRRTLDQYYYPNSLDLEDRDQDQTTLRYHKDYYGSHADGSEPVLTMVDQLWMWVLPKCGSSPPTIITAFPQRSDRGEGGNLKWMTALANSILSKCDDLTTRSCFDVGKLIVAECSGIYFDSTHNRHETLRFLEIYRTAIANIMDNDVKRFRTFQENIEGLDLATGLPKSKAPKNRRQPQSQKLHKKTQNEIGIQDLLDIEKDIEDLRRIKDIRDELNMMTSLLRTQKGIIQEMSQIIHKDRNQHSSRKVSREEIGQSTSLNSPQEVVARNLEEVKRLDDFAGRAAAAIDQLLELKQKQADLLLTNKIYEINDATDKQGKTLLTFTVVTIIFVSRAFYVSTNIFMLRTFSRVALTEFIQSCLYRSWLASSLLTLRSSLELGTSYR
;
A
#
# COMPACT_ATOMS: atom_id res chain seq x y z
N MET A 1 -2.64 -62.80 75.93
CA MET A 1 -3.18 -64.16 75.70
C MET A 1 -3.84 -64.16 74.34
N ASN A 2 -3.28 -64.99 73.44
CA ASN A 2 -3.94 -65.75 72.36
C ASN A 2 -5.03 -65.11 71.50
N LEU A 3 -4.75 -64.93 70.20
CA LEU A 3 -5.11 -65.85 69.08
C LEU A 3 -6.46 -65.41 68.48
N GLY A 4 -6.67 -65.31 67.18
CA GLY A 4 -5.92 -65.71 66.00
C GLY A 4 -6.92 -66.08 64.89
N ASN A 5 -6.52 -65.82 63.64
CA ASN A 5 -6.79 -66.52 62.36
C ASN A 5 -8.24 -66.88 61.95
N SER A 6 -8.65 -66.73 60.68
CA SER A 6 -8.32 -67.62 59.54
C SER A 6 -9.15 -67.13 58.31
N LEU A 7 -8.55 -66.76 57.16
CA LEU A 7 -8.20 -67.57 55.94
C LEU A 7 -9.42 -68.14 55.18
N ASP A 8 -9.65 -67.64 53.96
CA ASP A 8 -9.58 -68.30 52.61
C ASP A 8 -10.80 -69.21 52.29
N ASP A 9 -11.32 -69.43 51.08
CA ASP A 9 -11.00 -69.22 49.65
C ASP A 9 -12.35 -69.52 48.92
N SER A 10 -12.79 -68.93 47.79
CA SER A 10 -12.62 -69.48 46.42
C SER A 10 -13.58 -68.80 45.37
N LYS A 11 -13.06 -68.65 44.14
CA LYS A 11 -13.53 -67.98 42.87
C LYS A 11 -14.65 -68.72 42.06
N PRO A 12 -15.07 -68.35 40.81
CA PRO A 12 -14.87 -67.14 39.93
C PRO A 12 -16.14 -66.56 39.19
N ASP A 13 -16.06 -65.28 38.77
CA ASP A 13 -16.50 -64.54 37.53
C ASP A 13 -17.79 -64.88 36.71
N PRO A 14 -18.43 -63.94 35.94
CA PRO A 14 -17.77 -62.82 35.21
C PRO A 14 -18.54 -61.47 35.00
N LYS A 15 -17.76 -60.47 34.55
CA LYS A 15 -18.06 -59.28 33.68
C LYS A 15 -18.21 -57.90 34.36
N GLY A 16 -17.18 -57.06 34.18
CA GLY A 16 -17.27 -55.62 34.45
C GLY A 16 -16.00 -54.79 34.16
N LYS A 17 -15.50 -54.83 32.91
CA LYS A 17 -14.63 -53.87 32.18
C LYS A 17 -13.62 -52.98 32.95
N ASP A 18 -12.35 -53.24 32.62
CA ASP A 18 -11.15 -52.44 32.86
C ASP A 18 -11.25 -50.95 32.49
N SER A 19 -10.74 -50.09 33.37
CA SER A 19 -10.17 -48.79 33.01
C SER A 19 -8.79 -48.65 33.66
N GLY A 20 -7.77 -49.09 32.92
CA GLY A 20 -6.38 -49.00 33.33
C GLY A 20 -5.87 -47.56 33.28
N SER A 21 -5.49 -47.02 34.43
CA SER A 21 -4.66 -45.84 34.58
C SER A 21 -3.22 -46.17 34.13
N LYS A 22 -2.90 -45.88 32.87
CA LYS A 22 -1.51 -45.93 32.37
C LYS A 22 -0.70 -44.81 33.03
N GLN A 23 0.01 -45.14 34.11
CA GLN A 23 1.19 -44.38 34.53
C GLN A 23 2.19 -44.40 33.36
N LEU A 24 2.40 -43.23 32.75
CA LEU A 24 3.41 -43.02 31.72
C LEU A 24 4.80 -43.11 32.39
N LYS A 25 5.44 -44.28 32.32
CA LYS A 25 6.84 -44.45 32.72
C LYS A 25 7.73 -43.74 31.71
N THR A 26 8.14 -42.51 32.02
CA THR A 26 9.20 -41.81 31.28
C THR A 26 10.57 -42.32 31.71
N ASN A 27 11.00 -43.45 31.15
CA ASN A 27 12.41 -43.85 31.16
C ASN A 27 13.11 -43.16 29.99
N VAL A 28 13.36 -41.85 30.10
CA VAL A 28 14.28 -41.14 29.20
C VAL A 28 15.64 -41.12 29.90
N SER A 29 16.59 -41.88 29.35
CA SER A 29 18.01 -41.79 29.72
C SER A 29 18.46 -40.33 29.59
N THR A 30 18.82 -39.70 30.70
CA THR A 30 19.35 -38.33 30.80
C THR A 30 20.76 -38.17 30.19
N ARG A 31 21.27 -39.17 29.46
CA ARG A 31 22.65 -39.18 28.94
C ARG A 31 22.84 -38.55 27.56
N ASP A 32 21.77 -38.25 26.82
CA ASP A 32 21.87 -37.68 25.44
C ASP A 32 21.04 -36.40 25.22
N LEU A 33 20.64 -35.70 26.28
CA LEU A 33 20.15 -34.31 26.14
C LEU A 33 21.35 -33.43 25.79
N GLY A 34 21.49 -33.08 24.51
CA GLY A 34 22.59 -32.25 23.99
C GLY A 34 22.96 -31.12 24.95
N GLN A 35 24.18 -31.13 25.46
CA GLN A 35 24.68 -30.15 26.42
C GLN A 35 24.73 -28.77 25.77
N CYS A 36 23.70 -27.94 26.02
CA CYS A 36 23.74 -26.51 25.73
C CYS A 36 24.64 -25.84 26.78
N ASN A 37 25.93 -25.72 26.48
CA ASN A 37 26.92 -25.08 27.37
C ASN A 37 27.04 -23.57 27.11
N ARG A 38 26.46 -23.06 26.01
CA ARG A 38 26.46 -21.64 25.64
C ARG A 38 25.04 -21.11 25.60
N GLY A 39 24.84 -19.98 26.25
CA GLY A 39 23.59 -19.25 26.10
C GLY A 39 23.46 -18.59 24.73
N LEU A 40 22.23 -18.44 24.26
CA LEU A 40 21.89 -17.68 23.05
C LEU A 40 20.87 -16.61 23.44
N VAL A 41 21.08 -15.39 22.94
CA VAL A 41 20.07 -14.34 22.98
C VAL A 41 19.73 -13.99 21.54
N LEU A 42 18.45 -14.02 21.22
CA LEU A 42 17.95 -13.76 19.88
C LEU A 42 16.83 -12.72 19.93
N PHE A 43 17.01 -11.70 19.11
CA PHE A 43 16.03 -10.67 18.84
C PHE A 43 15.70 -10.70 17.36
N MET A 44 14.44 -10.95 17.01
CA MET A 44 14.04 -11.05 15.60
C MET A 44 12.70 -10.37 15.34
N PRO A 45 12.63 -9.41 14.39
CA PRO A 45 11.36 -8.83 13.99
C PRO A 45 10.55 -9.87 13.21
N TYR A 46 9.23 -9.91 13.41
CA TYR A 46 8.32 -10.74 12.64
C TYR A 46 6.99 -10.05 12.37
N LEU A 47 6.37 -10.43 11.26
CA LEU A 47 5.10 -9.87 10.85
C LEU A 47 3.96 -10.50 11.65
N HIS A 48 3.05 -9.65 12.07
CA HIS A 48 1.79 -10.02 12.71
C HIS A 48 0.72 -9.01 12.27
N TRP A 49 -0.44 -9.07 12.91
CA TRP A 49 -1.53 -8.11 12.71
C TRP A 49 -2.20 -7.72 14.02
N GLU A 50 -2.88 -6.57 14.01
CA GLU A 50 -3.66 -6.05 15.14
C GLU A 50 -4.94 -5.35 14.65
N PRO A 51 -6.06 -5.43 15.40
CA PRO A 51 -7.24 -4.62 15.10
C PRO A 51 -6.99 -3.12 15.27
N GLN A 52 -7.68 -2.31 14.47
CA GLN A 52 -7.50 -0.86 14.43
C GLN A 52 -7.82 -0.19 15.77
N SER A 53 -8.80 -0.67 16.54
CA SER A 53 -9.14 -0.15 17.87
C SER A 53 -8.02 -0.39 18.88
N GLY A 54 -7.32 -1.53 18.80
CA GLY A 54 -6.17 -1.82 19.66
C GLY A 54 -5.06 -0.79 19.45
N LEU A 55 -4.75 -0.46 18.19
CA LEU A 55 -3.78 0.58 17.87
C LEU A 55 -4.25 1.98 18.30
N LYS A 56 -5.53 2.32 18.09
CA LYS A 56 -6.09 3.61 18.51
C LYS A 56 -5.95 3.82 20.02
N LYS A 57 -6.31 2.81 20.82
CA LYS A 57 -6.12 2.84 22.28
C LYS A 57 -4.65 3.02 22.66
N LEU A 58 -3.73 2.30 22.01
CA LEU A 58 -2.29 2.46 22.23
C LEU A 58 -1.84 3.91 21.97
N LYS A 59 -2.27 4.50 20.86
CA LYS A 59 -1.96 5.88 20.48
C LYS A 59 -2.56 6.90 21.45
N GLU A 60 -3.80 6.69 21.91
CA GLU A 60 -4.45 7.52 22.92
C GLU A 60 -3.66 7.55 24.23
N ILE A 61 -3.18 6.39 24.69
CA ILE A 61 -2.35 6.30 25.90
C ILE A 61 -1.05 7.08 25.74
N MET A 62 -0.37 6.93 24.60
CA MET A 62 0.88 7.65 24.31
C MET A 62 0.65 9.16 24.29
N LYS A 63 -0.43 9.60 23.64
CA LYS A 63 -0.78 11.02 23.56
C LYS A 63 -1.13 11.62 24.93
N GLU A 64 -1.93 10.91 25.73
CA GLU A 64 -2.27 11.33 27.10
C GLU A 64 -1.00 11.47 27.97
N LYS A 65 -0.04 10.55 27.83
CA LYS A 65 1.24 10.64 28.53
C LYS A 65 2.09 11.82 28.06
N ASP A 66 2.19 12.03 26.76
CA ASP A 66 2.94 13.16 26.20
C ASP A 66 2.38 14.52 26.64
N GLU A 67 1.05 14.63 26.70
CA GLU A 67 0.38 15.83 27.22
C GLU A 67 0.70 16.05 28.70
N LYS A 68 0.60 15.02 29.53
CA LYS A 68 0.99 15.09 30.96
C LYS A 68 2.45 15.44 31.15
N HIS A 69 3.36 14.89 30.34
CA HIS A 69 4.77 15.28 30.36
C HIS A 69 4.98 16.75 29.99
N LYS A 70 4.25 17.26 28.98
CA LYS A 70 4.31 18.68 28.62
C LYS A 70 3.79 19.59 29.74
N GLU A 71 2.72 19.20 30.42
CA GLU A 71 2.17 19.93 31.57
C GLU A 71 3.13 19.90 32.77
N LEU A 72 3.64 18.72 33.12
CA LEU A 72 4.60 18.55 34.22
C LEU A 72 5.88 19.35 33.96
N LYS A 73 6.40 19.34 32.72
CA LYS A 73 7.54 20.17 32.31
C LYS A 73 7.26 21.67 32.43
N LYS A 74 6.03 22.12 32.18
CA LYS A 74 5.65 23.54 32.37
C LYS A 74 5.58 23.91 33.85
N LEU A 75 5.01 23.04 34.68
CA LEU A 75 4.88 23.25 36.13
C LEU A 75 6.24 23.28 36.84
N LEU A 76 7.19 22.48 36.37
CA LEU A 76 8.54 22.38 36.94
C LEU A 76 9.54 23.39 36.36
N LYS A 77 9.11 24.35 35.51
CA LYS A 77 9.95 25.47 35.08
C LYS A 77 10.23 26.40 36.28
N GLY A 78 11.27 26.11 37.04
CA GLY A 78 11.73 26.97 38.14
C GLY A 78 12.72 26.32 39.11
N GLU A 79 12.67 25.00 39.27
CA GLU A 79 13.60 24.26 40.15
C GLU A 79 14.00 22.95 39.47
N GLN A 80 15.29 22.78 39.16
CA GLN A 80 15.78 21.48 38.69
C GLN A 80 16.18 20.61 39.87
N THR A 81 15.64 19.40 39.91
CA THR A 81 16.49 18.21 39.77
C THR A 81 15.81 17.24 38.80
N PRO A 82 16.53 16.64 37.83
CA PRO A 82 16.02 15.56 36.98
C PRO A 82 15.39 14.41 37.79
N ILE A 83 15.89 14.20 39.00
CA ILE A 83 15.41 13.22 39.98
C ILE A 83 13.95 13.51 40.40
N LYS A 84 13.61 14.75 40.74
CA LYS A 84 12.21 15.12 41.09
C LYS A 84 11.25 14.91 39.92
N TYR A 85 11.71 15.15 38.68
CA TYR A 85 10.90 14.92 37.49
C TYR A 85 10.60 13.42 37.27
N GLU A 86 11.62 12.56 37.39
CA GLU A 86 11.48 11.10 37.27
C GLU A 86 10.61 10.51 38.40
N GLU A 87 10.80 10.95 39.65
CA GLU A 87 9.99 10.53 40.80
C GLU A 87 8.52 10.90 40.63
N GLU A 88 8.22 12.13 40.17
CA GLU A 88 6.84 12.60 39.99
C GLU A 88 6.16 11.86 38.82
N ILE A 89 6.89 11.50 37.76
CA ILE A 89 6.33 10.67 36.67
C ILE A 89 5.94 9.28 37.18
N GLN A 90 6.82 8.60 37.90
CA GLN A 90 6.54 7.26 38.43
C GLN A 90 5.38 7.28 39.44
N LYS A 91 5.29 8.34 40.24
CA LYS A 91 4.17 8.59 41.16
C LYS A 91 2.87 8.84 40.42
N ASN A 92 2.86 9.71 39.40
CA ASN A 92 1.71 9.98 38.54
C ASN A 92 1.23 8.71 37.82
N ALA A 93 2.13 7.84 37.36
CA ALA A 93 1.78 6.55 36.77
C ALA A 93 1.10 5.63 37.80
N ALA A 94 1.61 5.58 39.04
CA ALA A 94 1.02 4.79 40.12
C ALA A 94 -0.34 5.32 40.60
N GLU A 95 -0.49 6.65 40.67
CA GLU A 95 -1.72 7.32 41.05
C GLU A 95 -2.77 7.23 39.96
N ARG A 96 -2.35 7.33 38.68
CA ARG A 96 -3.25 7.09 37.55
C ARG A 96 -3.86 5.72 37.73
N LEU A 97 -3.09 4.63 37.88
CA LEU A 97 -3.60 3.26 38.08
C LEU A 97 -4.62 3.06 39.23
N LYS A 98 -4.75 4.00 40.16
CA LYS A 98 -5.75 4.00 41.23
C LYS A 98 -7.04 4.77 40.88
N SER A 99 -7.08 5.42 39.72
CA SER A 99 -8.20 6.26 39.26
C SER A 99 -9.38 5.42 38.75
N PRO A 100 -10.63 5.90 38.88
CA PRO A 100 -11.84 5.14 38.51
C PRO A 100 -11.90 4.68 37.04
N GLY A 101 -11.23 5.37 36.11
CA GLY A 101 -11.23 5.06 34.68
C GLY A 101 -10.36 3.85 34.26
N ILE A 102 -9.54 3.28 35.15
CA ILE A 102 -8.64 2.15 34.83
C ILE A 102 -9.32 0.80 34.78
N ASN A 103 -10.51 0.67 35.37
CA ASN A 103 -11.26 -0.58 35.25
C ASN A 103 -11.62 -0.91 33.79
N ASN A 104 -11.61 0.10 32.92
CA ASN A 104 -11.84 -0.06 31.48
C ASN A 104 -10.56 -0.40 30.68
N LEU A 105 -9.37 -0.35 31.31
CA LEU A 105 -8.11 -0.70 30.65
C LEU A 105 -7.82 -2.20 30.76
N ASN A 106 -7.37 -2.80 29.66
CA ASN A 106 -6.90 -4.18 29.65
C ASN A 106 -5.53 -4.32 30.34
N GLU A 107 -5.07 -5.56 30.57
CA GLU A 107 -3.79 -5.83 31.24
C GLU A 107 -2.59 -5.22 30.51
N THR A 108 -2.56 -5.33 29.18
CA THR A 108 -1.50 -4.77 28.32
C THR A 108 -1.44 -3.24 28.41
N GLU A 109 -2.59 -2.58 28.41
CA GLU A 109 -2.73 -1.13 28.54
C GLU A 109 -2.25 -0.65 29.91
N LYS A 110 -2.54 -1.40 30.99
CA LYS A 110 -2.01 -1.13 32.34
C LYS A 110 -0.49 -1.24 32.38
N LEU A 111 0.09 -2.27 31.74
CA LEU A 111 1.54 -2.43 31.65
C LEU A 111 2.19 -1.28 30.88
N LEU A 112 1.60 -0.87 29.75
CA LEU A 112 2.06 0.28 29.00
C LEU A 112 2.03 1.56 29.84
N TRP A 113 0.90 1.81 30.51
CA TRP A 113 0.77 2.95 31.42
C TRP A 113 1.81 2.95 32.53
N ARG A 114 2.20 1.78 33.04
CA ARG A 114 3.19 1.69 34.12
C ARG A 114 4.63 1.88 33.62
N TYR A 115 4.97 1.25 32.50
CA TYR A 115 6.37 1.06 32.11
C TYR A 115 6.85 1.94 30.94
N LEU A 116 5.97 2.73 30.30
CA LEU A 116 6.40 3.58 29.16
C LEU A 116 7.38 4.70 29.54
N ASP A 117 7.33 5.18 30.79
CA ASP A 117 8.19 6.28 31.25
C ASP A 117 9.40 5.81 32.06
N GLU A 118 9.58 4.49 32.19
CA GLU A 118 10.72 3.92 32.87
C GLU A 118 12.00 4.14 32.07
N LYS A 119 13.14 4.14 32.76
CA LYS A 119 14.47 4.29 32.13
C LYS A 119 14.70 3.30 30.98
N HIS A 120 14.14 2.12 31.10
CA HIS A 120 14.09 1.11 30.04
C HIS A 120 12.60 0.91 29.67
N PRO A 121 12.07 1.71 28.74
CA PRO A 121 10.65 1.70 28.47
C PRO A 121 10.23 0.38 27.84
N VAL A 122 8.98 -0.01 28.05
CA VAL A 122 8.42 -1.19 27.40
C VAL A 122 8.51 -1.07 25.87
N HIS A 123 8.93 -2.14 25.19
CA HIS A 123 9.02 -2.15 23.74
C HIS A 123 7.61 -2.19 23.15
N ILE A 124 7.13 -1.05 22.66
CA ILE A 124 5.82 -0.95 21.99
C ILE A 124 5.83 -1.67 20.65
N ARG A 125 4.68 -2.25 20.31
CA ARG A 125 4.44 -2.82 18.98
C ARG A 125 4.44 -1.68 17.96
N ARG A 126 4.97 -1.95 16.76
CA ARG A 126 5.07 -0.95 15.68
C ARG A 126 4.24 -1.39 14.50
N THR A 127 3.64 -0.43 13.80
CA THR A 127 3.10 -0.70 12.46
C THR A 127 4.23 -1.00 11.47
N LEU A 128 3.89 -1.54 10.30
CA LEU A 128 4.88 -1.80 9.25
C LEU A 128 5.68 -0.54 8.89
N ASP A 129 5.01 0.60 8.70
CA ASP A 129 5.65 1.89 8.42
C ASP A 129 6.53 2.37 9.58
N GLN A 130 6.04 2.29 10.82
CA GLN A 130 6.81 2.71 12.01
C GLN A 130 8.09 1.89 12.20
N TYR A 131 8.06 0.60 11.84
CA TYR A 131 9.25 -0.24 11.86
C TYR A 131 10.26 0.18 10.79
N TYR A 132 9.79 0.51 9.57
CA TYR A 132 10.66 0.83 8.45
C TYR A 132 11.21 2.26 8.50
N TYR A 133 10.43 3.22 9.00
CA TYR A 133 10.77 4.64 9.10
C TYR A 133 10.87 5.10 10.56
N PRO A 134 11.90 4.68 11.31
CA PRO A 134 11.99 4.93 12.75
C PRO A 134 12.13 6.41 13.14
N ASN A 135 12.55 7.27 12.20
CA ASN A 135 12.77 8.69 12.44
C ASN A 135 11.61 9.58 11.97
N SER A 136 10.53 9.00 11.44
CA SER A 136 9.37 9.78 11.03
C SER A 136 8.54 10.19 12.26
N LEU A 137 8.21 11.48 12.34
CA LEU A 137 7.52 12.07 13.49
C LEU A 137 6.03 11.72 13.54
N ASP A 138 5.43 11.47 12.37
CA ASP A 138 4.05 11.05 12.25
C ASP A 138 3.90 10.12 11.04
N LEU A 139 3.27 8.97 11.26
CA LEU A 139 2.98 7.97 10.24
C LEU A 139 1.50 7.57 10.29
N GLU A 140 0.66 8.34 11.01
CA GLU A 140 -0.74 8.00 11.18
C GLU A 140 -1.48 7.95 9.85
N ASP A 141 -1.27 8.92 8.97
CA ASP A 141 -1.87 8.91 7.64
C ASP A 141 -1.47 7.67 6.82
N ARG A 142 -0.20 7.24 6.95
CA ARG A 142 0.32 6.03 6.29
C ARG A 142 -0.27 4.75 6.89
N ASP A 143 -0.37 4.69 8.22
CA ASP A 143 -1.02 3.58 8.92
C ASP A 143 -2.49 3.43 8.49
N GLN A 144 -3.20 4.54 8.27
CA GLN A 144 -4.60 4.55 7.82
C GLN A 144 -4.79 4.18 6.35
N ASP A 145 -3.71 4.21 5.55
CA ASP A 145 -3.71 3.87 4.13
C ASP A 145 -3.11 2.49 3.83
N GLN A 146 -2.79 1.71 4.87
CA GLN A 146 -2.31 0.34 4.69
C GLN A 146 -3.30 -0.51 3.87
N THR A 147 -2.74 -1.34 2.99
CA THR A 147 -3.49 -2.20 2.06
C THR A 147 -4.47 -3.13 2.76
N THR A 148 -4.10 -3.67 3.93
CA THR A 148 -4.95 -4.55 4.75
C THR A 148 -6.18 -3.83 5.28
N LEU A 149 -6.02 -2.58 5.72
CA LEU A 149 -7.10 -1.74 6.22
C LEU A 149 -8.04 -1.30 5.10
N ARG A 150 -7.48 -0.91 3.94
CA ARG A 150 -8.26 -0.57 2.73
C ARG A 150 -9.10 -1.75 2.26
N TYR A 151 -8.49 -2.93 2.14
CA TYR A 151 -9.18 -4.14 1.73
C TYR A 151 -10.37 -4.46 2.62
N HIS A 152 -10.20 -4.35 3.96
CA HIS A 152 -11.30 -4.61 4.88
C HIS A 152 -12.46 -3.62 4.68
N LYS A 153 -12.15 -2.32 4.57
CA LYS A 153 -13.15 -1.26 4.30
C LYS A 153 -13.90 -1.48 2.99
N ASP A 154 -13.18 -1.86 1.93
CA ASP A 154 -13.73 -2.04 0.59
C ASP A 154 -14.60 -3.29 0.47
N TYR A 155 -14.23 -4.39 1.14
CA TYR A 155 -14.92 -5.69 1.02
C TYR A 155 -16.05 -5.92 2.01
N TYR A 156 -15.89 -5.50 3.26
CA TYR A 156 -16.87 -5.76 4.32
C TYR A 156 -17.80 -4.57 4.60
N GLY A 157 -17.52 -3.40 4.00
CA GLY A 157 -18.21 -2.16 4.29
C GLY A 157 -17.98 -1.71 5.74
N SER A 158 -18.43 -0.50 6.10
CA SER A 158 -18.08 0.06 7.40
C SER A 158 -18.63 -0.72 8.62
N HIS A 159 -19.67 -1.56 8.49
CA HIS A 159 -20.37 -2.15 9.65
C HIS A 159 -21.12 -3.50 9.41
N ALA A 160 -20.85 -4.28 8.35
CA ALA A 160 -21.78 -5.36 7.99
C ALA A 160 -21.58 -6.72 8.72
N ASP A 161 -20.39 -7.05 9.22
CA ASP A 161 -20.09 -8.42 9.73
C ASP A 161 -19.49 -8.47 11.14
N GLY A 162 -19.47 -7.34 11.87
CA GLY A 162 -18.86 -7.28 13.21
C GLY A 162 -17.34 -7.59 13.26
N SER A 163 -16.71 -7.86 12.11
CA SER A 163 -15.26 -8.03 12.00
C SER A 163 -14.59 -6.66 11.99
N GLU A 164 -13.65 -6.48 12.90
CA GLU A 164 -12.95 -5.23 13.06
C GLU A 164 -11.84 -5.11 11.98
N PRO A 165 -11.64 -3.92 11.37
CA PRO A 165 -10.55 -3.71 10.44
C PRO A 165 -9.20 -3.95 11.10
N VAL A 166 -8.30 -4.64 10.39
CA VAL A 166 -6.97 -5.02 10.87
C VAL A 166 -5.89 -4.31 10.09
N LEU A 167 -4.72 -4.17 10.72
CA LEU A 167 -3.52 -3.64 10.10
C LEU A 167 -2.31 -4.56 10.33
N THR A 168 -1.29 -4.38 9.51
CA THR A 168 -0.04 -5.14 9.59
C THR A 168 0.88 -4.53 10.64
N MET A 169 1.31 -5.37 11.56
CA MET A 169 2.20 -5.02 12.67
C MET A 169 3.53 -5.74 12.54
N VAL A 170 4.56 -5.13 13.10
CA VAL A 170 5.87 -5.75 13.32
C VAL A 170 6.07 -5.95 14.80
N ASP A 171 6.07 -7.21 15.20
CA ASP A 171 6.39 -7.64 16.56
C ASP A 171 7.85 -8.08 16.63
N GLN A 172 8.38 -8.19 17.85
CA GLN A 172 9.75 -8.60 18.08
C GLN A 172 9.78 -9.85 18.95
N LEU A 173 10.40 -10.91 18.43
CA LEU A 173 10.70 -12.13 19.17
C LEU A 173 11.88 -11.84 20.10
N TRP A 174 11.67 -12.05 21.40
CA TRP A 174 12.73 -12.03 22.41
C TRP A 174 12.91 -13.45 22.91
N MET A 175 14.07 -14.05 22.64
CA MET A 175 14.35 -15.42 23.05
C MET A 175 15.71 -15.52 23.74
N TRP A 176 15.70 -16.10 24.94
CA TRP A 176 16.90 -16.43 25.70
C TRP A 176 16.98 -17.94 25.87
N VAL A 177 18.01 -18.55 25.29
CA VAL A 177 18.38 -19.93 25.58
C VAL A 177 19.42 -19.88 26.69
N LEU A 178 19.02 -20.29 27.89
CA LEU A 178 19.89 -20.36 29.05
C LEU A 178 20.58 -21.73 29.08
N PRO A 179 21.92 -21.75 29.22
CA PRO A 179 22.64 -22.99 29.36
C PRO A 179 22.30 -23.65 30.69
N LYS A 180 22.73 -24.89 30.87
CA LYS A 180 22.58 -25.59 32.14
C LYS A 180 23.22 -24.77 33.28
N CYS A 181 22.42 -24.39 34.27
CA CYS A 181 22.90 -23.64 35.44
C CYS A 181 22.73 -24.51 36.70
N GLY A 182 23.84 -25.04 37.24
CA GLY A 182 23.81 -25.96 38.37
C GLY A 182 23.03 -27.24 38.05
N SER A 183 21.98 -27.52 38.83
CA SER A 183 21.08 -28.66 38.62
C SER A 183 19.94 -28.39 37.64
N SER A 184 19.70 -27.12 37.26
CA SER A 184 18.60 -26.74 36.39
C SER A 184 18.88 -27.13 34.94
N PRO A 185 17.90 -27.71 34.22
CA PRO A 185 18.07 -28.04 32.81
C PRO A 185 18.25 -26.77 31.97
N PRO A 186 18.84 -26.88 30.77
CA PRO A 186 18.78 -25.83 29.77
C PRO A 186 17.35 -25.34 29.58
N THR A 187 17.15 -24.02 29.58
CA THR A 187 15.82 -23.41 29.65
C THR A 187 15.70 -22.34 28.58
N ILE A 188 14.58 -22.31 27.86
CA ILE A 188 14.27 -21.23 26.92
C ILE A 188 13.24 -20.31 27.58
N ILE A 189 13.52 -19.02 27.54
CA ILE A 189 12.58 -17.97 27.93
C ILE A 189 12.23 -17.19 26.68
N THR A 190 10.94 -17.05 26.39
CA THR A 190 10.40 -16.23 25.30
C THR A 190 9.09 -15.60 25.74
N ALA A 191 8.73 -14.48 25.13
CA ALA A 191 7.48 -13.78 25.39
C ALA A 191 6.80 -13.37 24.08
N PHE A 192 5.48 -13.45 24.05
CA PHE A 192 4.66 -13.07 22.91
C PHE A 192 3.58 -12.08 23.36
N PRO A 193 3.30 -11.03 22.59
CA PRO A 193 2.26 -10.06 22.95
C PRO A 193 0.87 -10.71 22.94
N GLN A 194 0.01 -10.28 23.87
CA GLN A 194 -1.40 -10.62 23.85
C GLN A 194 -2.15 -9.77 22.82
N ARG A 195 -3.21 -10.33 22.21
CA ARG A 195 -4.06 -9.62 21.24
C ARG A 195 -5.15 -8.82 21.94
N SER A 196 -5.53 -7.67 21.36
CA SER A 196 -6.62 -6.84 21.88
C SER A 196 -8.04 -7.37 21.55
N ASP A 197 -8.17 -8.40 20.70
CA ASP A 197 -9.44 -8.93 20.18
C ASP A 197 -10.18 -9.90 21.13
N ARG A 198 -9.64 -10.20 22.30
CA ARG A 198 -10.20 -11.24 23.17
C ARG A 198 -11.18 -10.65 24.17
N GLY A 199 -12.44 -10.61 23.73
CA GLY A 199 -13.60 -10.35 24.60
C GLY A 199 -13.67 -11.32 25.79
N GLU A 200 -14.38 -10.87 26.83
CA GLU A 200 -14.57 -11.45 28.17
C GLU A 200 -15.26 -12.84 28.22
N GLY A 201 -15.18 -13.64 27.16
CA GLY A 201 -15.76 -14.98 27.08
C GLY A 201 -14.83 -16.05 27.66
N GLY A 202 -15.19 -16.57 28.84
CA GLY A 202 -14.40 -17.47 29.67
C GLY A 202 -13.95 -18.81 29.08
N ASN A 203 -13.00 -19.38 29.81
CA ASN A 203 -12.34 -20.68 29.71
C ASN A 203 -11.32 -20.91 28.58
N LEU A 204 -10.04 -20.91 29.01
CA LEU A 204 -8.85 -21.43 28.33
C LEU A 204 -8.42 -20.72 27.02
N LYS A 205 -8.46 -19.38 26.98
CA LYS A 205 -8.03 -18.54 25.84
C LYS A 205 -6.88 -17.58 26.18
N TRP A 206 -5.92 -17.96 27.03
CA TRP A 206 -4.71 -17.15 27.27
C TRP A 206 -3.64 -17.32 26.18
N MET A 207 -3.64 -18.44 25.46
CA MET A 207 -2.64 -18.72 24.42
C MET A 207 -3.02 -18.10 23.07
N THR A 208 -2.15 -17.26 22.52
CA THR A 208 -2.27 -16.76 21.13
C THR A 208 -2.23 -17.93 20.14
N ALA A 209 -2.70 -17.71 18.90
CA ALA A 209 -2.59 -18.73 17.85
C ALA A 209 -1.13 -19.20 17.67
N LEU A 210 -0.18 -18.25 17.76
CA LEU A 210 1.25 -18.52 17.77
C LEU A 210 1.67 -19.45 18.93
N ALA A 211 1.33 -19.10 20.17
CA ALA A 211 1.71 -19.89 21.34
C ALA A 211 1.11 -21.31 21.28
N ASN A 212 -0.16 -21.44 20.87
CA ASN A 212 -0.80 -22.73 20.67
C ASN A 212 -0.11 -23.57 19.60
N SER A 213 0.26 -22.96 18.47
CA SER A 213 0.97 -23.65 17.39
C SER A 213 2.35 -24.14 17.87
N ILE A 214 3.10 -23.28 18.56
CA ILE A 214 4.41 -23.63 19.12
C ILE A 214 4.27 -24.81 20.09
N LEU A 215 3.33 -24.76 21.04
CA LEU A 215 3.15 -25.81 22.04
C LEU A 215 2.70 -27.14 21.41
N SER A 216 1.75 -27.09 20.48
CA SER A 216 1.32 -28.27 19.72
C SER A 216 2.49 -28.93 18.99
N LYS A 217 3.32 -28.15 18.30
CA LYS A 217 4.47 -28.68 17.54
C LYS A 217 5.62 -29.10 18.44
N CYS A 218 5.77 -28.49 19.61
CA CYS A 218 6.73 -28.89 20.64
C CYS A 218 6.45 -30.30 21.16
N ASP A 219 5.17 -30.69 21.27
CA ASP A 219 4.80 -32.04 21.72
C ASP A 219 5.18 -33.12 20.70
N ASP A 220 5.15 -32.79 19.40
CA ASP A 220 5.52 -33.66 18.29
C ASP A 220 7.05 -33.82 18.09
N LEU A 221 7.88 -33.05 18.82
CA LEU A 221 9.33 -33.11 18.68
C LEU A 221 9.91 -34.42 19.21
N THR A 222 10.56 -35.17 18.32
CA THR A 222 11.23 -36.44 18.62
C THR A 222 12.51 -36.27 19.46
N THR A 223 13.19 -35.13 19.32
CA THR A 223 14.38 -34.77 20.11
C THR A 223 14.17 -33.42 20.79
N ARG A 224 14.36 -33.38 22.11
CA ARG A 224 14.06 -32.20 22.95
C ARG A 224 15.33 -31.41 23.30
N SER A 225 16.03 -30.90 22.29
CA SER A 225 17.09 -29.91 22.51
C SER A 225 16.48 -28.52 22.58
N CYS A 226 17.02 -27.65 23.45
CA CYS A 226 16.62 -26.24 23.46
C CYS A 226 16.90 -25.55 22.11
N PHE A 227 17.90 -25.99 21.35
CA PHE A 227 18.14 -25.43 20.03
C PHE A 227 17.09 -25.84 19.00
N ASP A 228 16.50 -27.02 19.12
CA ASP A 228 15.47 -27.48 18.19
C ASP A 228 14.13 -26.82 18.50
N VAL A 229 13.80 -26.65 19.80
CA VAL A 229 12.67 -25.81 20.22
C VAL A 229 12.88 -24.36 19.80
N GLY A 230 14.10 -23.82 19.94
CA GLY A 230 14.43 -22.47 19.49
C GLY A 230 14.24 -22.29 17.97
N LYS A 231 14.69 -23.26 17.15
CA LYS A 231 14.43 -23.24 15.71
C LYS A 231 12.94 -23.29 15.41
N LEU A 232 12.18 -24.14 16.11
CA LEU A 232 10.73 -24.22 15.95
C LEU A 232 10.07 -22.86 16.23
N ILE A 233 10.38 -22.23 17.36
CA ILE A 233 9.85 -20.89 17.70
C ILE A 233 10.14 -19.87 16.59
N VAL A 234 11.37 -19.86 16.09
CA VAL A 234 11.79 -18.95 15.01
C VAL A 234 11.06 -19.25 13.70
N ALA A 235 10.91 -20.52 13.32
CA ALA A 235 10.14 -20.91 12.14
C ALA A 235 8.66 -20.50 12.24
N GLU A 236 8.05 -20.66 13.40
CA GLU A 236 6.65 -20.28 13.65
C GLU A 236 6.46 -18.77 13.59
N CYS A 237 7.35 -17.99 14.21
CA CYS A 237 7.30 -16.52 14.12
C CYS A 237 7.50 -16.03 12.68
N SER A 238 8.40 -16.66 11.92
CA SER A 238 8.60 -16.32 10.51
C SER A 238 7.44 -16.76 9.60
N GLY A 239 6.67 -17.78 10.01
CA GLY A 239 5.60 -18.37 9.22
C GLY A 239 4.21 -17.77 9.45
N ILE A 240 3.91 -17.31 10.67
CA ILE A 240 2.52 -17.01 11.11
C ILE A 240 1.74 -16.05 10.19
N TYR A 241 2.40 -15.05 9.62
CA TYR A 241 1.73 -14.06 8.76
C TYR A 241 1.41 -14.61 7.34
N PHE A 242 2.18 -15.60 6.88
CA PHE A 242 2.15 -16.10 5.50
C PHE A 242 1.50 -17.48 5.39
N ASP A 243 1.55 -18.29 6.44
CA ASP A 243 1.10 -19.67 6.41
C ASP A 243 -0.42 -19.77 6.58
N SER A 244 -1.10 -20.22 5.51
CA SER A 244 -2.55 -20.43 5.51
C SER A 244 -2.99 -21.66 6.32
N THR A 245 -2.05 -22.51 6.78
CA THR A 245 -2.36 -23.76 7.48
C THR A 245 -2.49 -23.60 9.00
N HIS A 246 -1.80 -22.63 9.59
CA HIS A 246 -1.94 -22.24 11.00
C HIS A 246 -3.21 -21.45 11.30
N ASN A 247 -3.82 -20.90 10.25
CA ASN A 247 -4.94 -19.97 10.29
C ASN A 247 -6.27 -20.62 9.86
N ARG A 248 -6.49 -21.92 10.11
CA ARG A 248 -7.80 -22.55 9.83
C ARG A 248 -8.98 -21.92 10.58
N HIS A 249 -8.70 -21.18 11.65
CA HIS A 249 -9.67 -20.41 12.43
C HIS A 249 -9.48 -18.89 12.36
N GLU A 250 -8.45 -18.39 11.67
CA GLU A 250 -8.28 -16.95 11.42
C GLU A 250 -8.79 -16.63 10.01
N THR A 251 -9.71 -15.68 9.94
CA THR A 251 -10.41 -15.26 8.72
C THR A 251 -9.51 -14.55 7.70
N LEU A 252 -8.26 -14.23 8.05
CA LEU A 252 -7.40 -13.31 7.32
C LEU A 252 -6.20 -14.03 6.69
N ARG A 253 -6.18 -14.08 5.36
CA ARG A 253 -5.04 -14.55 4.56
C ARG A 253 -4.36 -13.34 3.93
N PHE A 254 -3.33 -12.81 4.59
CA PHE A 254 -2.71 -11.54 4.19
C PHE A 254 -2.18 -11.55 2.75
N LEU A 255 -1.53 -12.62 2.32
CA LEU A 255 -1.08 -12.73 0.93
C LEU A 255 -2.23 -12.65 -0.08
N GLU A 256 -3.41 -13.17 0.27
CA GLU A 256 -4.59 -13.11 -0.59
C GLU A 256 -5.16 -11.70 -0.68
N ILE A 257 -5.06 -10.92 0.41
CA ILE A 257 -5.43 -9.50 0.42
C ILE A 257 -4.62 -8.73 -0.62
N TYR A 258 -3.29 -8.88 -0.60
CA TYR A 258 -2.41 -8.23 -1.59
C TYR A 258 -2.69 -8.71 -3.02
N ARG A 259 -2.85 -10.03 -3.22
CA ARG A 259 -3.18 -10.59 -4.55
C ARG A 259 -4.47 -9.99 -5.11
N THR A 260 -5.51 -9.95 -4.28
CA THR A 260 -6.82 -9.45 -4.67
C THR A 260 -6.79 -7.95 -4.94
N ALA A 261 -6.09 -7.17 -4.10
CA ALA A 261 -5.92 -5.74 -4.32
C ALA A 261 -5.23 -5.44 -5.67
N ILE A 262 -4.14 -6.14 -5.98
CA ILE A 262 -3.43 -5.99 -7.27
C ILE A 262 -4.33 -6.44 -8.43
N ALA A 263 -5.05 -7.56 -8.28
CA ALA A 263 -5.95 -8.06 -9.32
C ALA A 263 -7.08 -7.07 -9.63
N ASN A 264 -7.70 -6.48 -8.60
CA ASN A 264 -8.75 -5.46 -8.79
C ASN A 264 -8.24 -4.23 -9.55
N ILE A 265 -7.03 -3.75 -9.22
CA ILE A 265 -6.39 -2.63 -9.92
C ILE A 265 -6.17 -2.98 -11.39
N MET A 266 -5.65 -4.17 -11.68
CA MET A 266 -5.42 -4.64 -13.04
C MET A 266 -6.73 -4.81 -13.83
N ASP A 267 -7.78 -5.33 -13.22
CA ASP A 267 -9.11 -5.44 -13.84
C ASP A 267 -9.71 -4.07 -14.16
N ASN A 268 -9.50 -3.08 -13.29
CA ASN A 268 -9.94 -1.71 -13.53
C ASN A 268 -9.16 -1.06 -14.69
N ASP A 269 -7.85 -1.27 -14.75
CA ASP A 269 -7.01 -0.82 -15.86
C ASP A 269 -7.50 -1.39 -17.21
N VAL A 270 -7.73 -2.71 -17.28
CA VAL A 270 -8.25 -3.37 -18.49
C VAL A 270 -9.60 -2.79 -18.93
N LYS A 271 -10.50 -2.51 -17.98
CA LYS A 271 -11.79 -1.87 -18.26
C LYS A 271 -11.60 -0.47 -18.83
N ARG A 272 -10.75 0.35 -18.20
CA ARG A 272 -10.48 1.72 -18.64
C ARG A 272 -9.77 1.76 -19.99
N PHE A 273 -8.86 0.84 -20.25
CA PHE A 273 -8.23 0.70 -21.56
C PHE A 273 -9.26 0.36 -22.65
N ARG A 274 -10.19 -0.56 -22.39
CA ARG A 274 -11.28 -0.86 -23.33
C ARG A 274 -12.17 0.35 -23.57
N THR A 275 -12.58 1.06 -22.52
CA THR A 275 -13.38 2.29 -22.65
C THR A 275 -12.63 3.36 -23.46
N PHE A 276 -11.33 3.52 -23.24
CA PHE A 276 -10.48 4.43 -24.02
C PHE A 276 -10.46 4.05 -25.51
N GLN A 277 -10.31 2.76 -25.83
CA GLN A 277 -10.36 2.28 -27.22
C GLN A 277 -11.72 2.56 -27.88
N GLU A 278 -12.82 2.25 -27.20
CA GLU A 278 -14.18 2.51 -27.69
C GLU A 278 -14.42 4.01 -27.94
N ASN A 279 -13.91 4.88 -27.06
CA ASN A 279 -14.02 6.33 -27.20
C ASN A 279 -13.21 6.86 -28.40
N ILE A 280 -12.02 6.31 -28.68
CA ILE A 280 -11.24 6.65 -29.88
C ILE A 280 -12.00 6.24 -31.15
N GLU A 281 -12.53 5.01 -31.21
CA GLU A 281 -13.29 4.55 -32.37
C GLU A 281 -14.55 5.41 -32.62
N GLY A 282 -15.20 5.85 -31.54
CA GLY A 282 -16.32 6.79 -31.58
C GLY A 282 -15.94 8.15 -32.17
N LEU A 283 -14.72 8.64 -31.89
CA LEU A 283 -14.20 9.90 -32.42
C LEU A 283 -13.97 9.81 -33.94
N ASP A 284 -13.38 8.72 -34.43
CA ASP A 284 -13.15 8.48 -35.86
C ASP A 284 -14.45 8.41 -36.68
N LEU A 285 -15.52 7.87 -36.07
CA LEU A 285 -16.85 7.83 -36.66
C LEU A 285 -17.50 9.23 -36.75
N ALA A 286 -17.14 10.14 -35.84
CA ALA A 286 -17.66 11.51 -35.80
C ALA A 286 -16.85 12.47 -36.70
N THR A 287 -15.55 12.24 -36.90
CA THR A 287 -14.66 13.08 -37.73
C THR A 287 -14.67 12.73 -39.21
N GLY A 288 -15.34 11.64 -39.62
CA GLY A 288 -15.60 11.33 -41.03
C GLY A 288 -14.36 10.99 -41.85
N LEU A 289 -13.26 10.52 -41.24
CA LEU A 289 -12.13 9.99 -42.00
C LEU A 289 -12.54 8.71 -42.76
N PRO A 290 -12.20 8.60 -44.06
CA PRO A 290 -12.65 7.49 -44.89
C PRO A 290 -11.99 6.19 -44.43
N LYS A 291 -12.79 5.27 -43.89
CA LYS A 291 -12.34 3.90 -43.60
C LYS A 291 -11.91 3.22 -44.91
N SER A 292 -10.65 2.81 -44.96
CA SER A 292 -10.18 1.75 -45.85
C SER A 292 -11.12 0.55 -45.73
N LYS A 293 -11.74 0.16 -46.84
CA LYS A 293 -12.71 -0.92 -46.92
C LYS A 293 -12.00 -2.27 -46.72
N ALA A 294 -12.15 -2.88 -45.55
CA ALA A 294 -12.00 -4.33 -45.39
C ALA A 294 -13.40 -4.99 -45.50
N PRO A 295 -13.53 -6.15 -46.16
CA PRO A 295 -14.83 -6.75 -46.45
C PRO A 295 -15.44 -7.40 -45.19
N LYS A 296 -16.62 -6.93 -44.78
CA LYS A 296 -17.41 -7.54 -43.70
C LYS A 296 -18.40 -8.55 -44.28
N ASN A 297 -18.25 -9.81 -43.88
CA ASN A 297 -19.31 -10.81 -43.87
C ASN A 297 -19.69 -11.07 -42.41
N ARG A 298 -20.87 -10.60 -41.97
CA ARG A 298 -21.83 -11.35 -41.11
C ARG A 298 -23.02 -10.48 -40.66
N ARG A 299 -24.15 -11.17 -40.54
CA ARG A 299 -25.53 -10.70 -40.37
C ARG A 299 -25.85 -10.25 -38.92
N GLN A 300 -26.63 -9.16 -38.84
CA GLN A 300 -27.62 -8.61 -37.87
C GLN A 300 -28.10 -9.46 -36.65
N PRO A 301 -28.78 -8.88 -35.60
CA PRO A 301 -29.77 -7.77 -35.70
C PRO A 301 -29.85 -6.68 -34.58
N GLN A 302 -30.68 -5.68 -34.93
CA GLN A 302 -31.37 -4.57 -34.22
C GLN A 302 -31.69 -4.80 -32.72
N SER A 303 -31.87 -3.83 -31.82
CA SER A 303 -32.18 -2.39 -31.86
C SER A 303 -32.11 -1.81 -30.44
N GLN A 304 -31.67 -0.56 -30.27
CA GLN A 304 -32.26 0.40 -29.30
C GLN A 304 -31.67 1.80 -29.56
N LYS A 305 -32.49 2.69 -30.10
CA LYS A 305 -32.18 4.12 -30.24
C LYS A 305 -32.55 4.79 -28.92
N LEU A 306 -31.55 5.28 -28.17
CA LEU A 306 -31.78 6.20 -27.05
C LEU A 306 -31.03 7.51 -27.30
N HIS A 307 -31.82 8.58 -27.36
CA HIS A 307 -31.49 10.00 -27.26
C HIS A 307 -30.06 10.49 -27.56
N LYS A 308 -29.89 11.06 -28.77
CA LYS A 308 -28.83 12.04 -29.07
C LYS A 308 -29.06 13.32 -28.25
N LYS A 309 -28.40 13.43 -27.10
CA LYS A 309 -28.13 14.69 -26.40
C LYS A 309 -26.65 15.02 -26.62
N THR A 310 -26.37 16.12 -27.29
CA THR A 310 -25.11 16.90 -27.22
C THR A 310 -23.83 16.09 -26.90
N GLN A 311 -23.46 15.13 -27.77
CA GLN A 311 -22.41 14.13 -27.48
C GLN A 311 -20.96 14.61 -27.73
N ASN A 312 -20.74 15.75 -28.40
CA ASN A 312 -19.39 16.09 -28.89
C ASN A 312 -18.46 16.70 -27.84
N GLU A 313 -18.98 17.37 -26.79
CA GLU A 313 -18.14 17.92 -25.71
C GLU A 313 -17.95 16.92 -24.56
N ILE A 314 -18.98 16.13 -24.26
CA ILE A 314 -18.96 15.13 -23.18
C ILE A 314 -17.94 14.01 -23.49
N GLY A 315 -17.79 13.62 -24.77
CA GLY A 315 -16.87 12.57 -25.18
C GLY A 315 -15.38 12.88 -25.00
N ILE A 316 -14.95 14.15 -25.02
CA ILE A 316 -13.53 14.51 -24.89
C ILE A 316 -13.10 14.55 -23.42
N GLN A 317 -13.96 15.07 -22.53
CA GLN A 317 -13.70 15.07 -21.09
C GLN A 317 -13.69 13.64 -20.54
N ASP A 318 -14.64 12.80 -20.95
CA ASP A 318 -14.68 11.40 -20.52
C ASP A 318 -13.55 10.55 -21.14
N LEU A 319 -13.03 10.91 -22.33
CA LEU A 319 -11.89 10.25 -22.96
C LEU A 319 -10.57 10.49 -22.20
N LEU A 320 -10.42 11.67 -21.60
CA LEU A 320 -9.19 12.15 -20.97
C LEU A 320 -9.26 12.19 -19.44
N ASP A 321 -10.31 11.64 -18.83
CA ASP A 321 -10.35 11.46 -17.38
C ASP A 321 -9.24 10.50 -16.95
N ILE A 322 -8.32 11.02 -16.13
CA ILE A 322 -7.16 10.32 -15.56
C ILE A 322 -7.25 10.19 -14.04
N GLU A 323 -8.29 10.70 -13.39
CA GLU A 323 -8.38 10.74 -11.92
C GLU A 323 -8.29 9.32 -11.33
N LYS A 324 -9.06 8.39 -11.91
CA LYS A 324 -9.08 6.99 -11.49
C LYS A 324 -7.80 6.23 -11.84
N ASP A 325 -7.13 6.60 -12.93
CA ASP A 325 -5.85 6.00 -13.31
C ASP A 325 -4.75 6.41 -12.32
N ILE A 326 -4.73 7.69 -11.92
CA ILE A 326 -3.80 8.21 -10.92
C ILE A 326 -4.04 7.57 -9.55
N GLU A 327 -5.30 7.41 -9.14
CA GLU A 327 -5.65 6.75 -7.88
C GLU A 327 -5.17 5.29 -7.87
N ASP A 328 -5.41 4.53 -8.94
CA ASP A 328 -4.92 3.15 -9.04
C ASP A 328 -3.39 3.08 -9.11
N LEU A 329 -2.74 4.06 -9.77
CA LEU A 329 -1.28 4.18 -9.78
C LEU A 329 -0.70 4.51 -8.40
N ARG A 330 -1.37 5.35 -7.60
CA ARG A 330 -0.99 5.61 -6.21
C ARG A 330 -1.09 4.32 -5.40
N ARG A 331 -2.26 3.66 -5.45
CA ARG A 331 -2.53 2.42 -4.70
C ARG A 331 -1.52 1.31 -5.02
N ILE A 332 -1.18 1.10 -6.28
CA ILE A 332 -0.22 0.06 -6.65
C ILE A 332 1.21 0.40 -6.18
N LYS A 333 1.59 1.68 -6.19
CA LYS A 333 2.87 2.13 -5.63
C LYS A 333 2.93 1.91 -4.12
N ASP A 334 1.85 2.23 -3.40
CA ASP A 334 1.75 1.98 -1.96
C ASP A 334 1.89 0.48 -1.64
N ILE A 335 1.19 -0.39 -2.39
CA ILE A 335 1.31 -1.86 -2.25
C ILE A 335 2.76 -2.31 -2.43
N ARG A 336 3.46 -1.79 -3.45
CA ARG A 336 4.87 -2.13 -3.70
C ARG A 336 5.77 -1.66 -2.57
N ASP A 337 5.54 -0.47 -2.03
CA ASP A 337 6.28 0.03 -0.88
C ASP A 337 6.07 -0.89 0.34
N GLU A 338 4.83 -1.29 0.64
CA GLU A 338 4.54 -2.26 1.71
C GLU A 338 5.23 -3.62 1.50
N LEU A 339 5.20 -4.17 0.28
CA LEU A 339 5.89 -5.42 -0.06
C LEU A 339 7.42 -5.28 0.06
N ASN A 340 7.97 -4.10 -0.29
CA ASN A 340 9.39 -3.81 -0.10
C ASN A 340 9.77 -3.71 1.40
N MET A 341 8.91 -3.12 2.23
CA MET A 341 9.07 -3.11 3.69
C MET A 341 9.10 -4.54 4.25
N MET A 342 8.16 -5.39 3.83
CA MET A 342 8.13 -6.81 4.21
C MET A 342 9.38 -7.56 3.73
N THR A 343 9.83 -7.29 2.51
CA THR A 343 11.06 -7.88 1.96
C THR A 343 12.28 -7.51 2.80
N SER A 344 12.39 -6.26 3.25
CA SER A 344 13.48 -5.81 4.14
C SER A 344 13.47 -6.56 5.49
N LEU A 345 12.28 -6.72 6.08
CA LEU A 345 12.10 -7.48 7.32
C LEU A 345 12.50 -8.95 7.13
N LEU A 346 12.05 -9.61 6.07
CA LEU A 346 12.39 -11.01 5.78
C LEU A 346 13.89 -11.20 5.52
N ARG A 347 14.57 -10.24 4.89
CA ARG A 347 16.04 -10.25 4.76
C ARG A 347 16.73 -10.15 6.11
N THR A 348 16.20 -9.32 7.02
CA THR A 348 16.70 -9.20 8.40
C THR A 348 16.54 -10.54 9.15
N GLN A 349 15.35 -11.15 9.07
CA GLN A 349 15.11 -12.49 9.63
C GLN A 349 16.11 -13.52 9.08
N LYS A 350 16.33 -13.53 7.77
CA LYS A 350 17.27 -14.45 7.12
C LYS A 350 18.68 -14.32 7.70
N GLY A 351 19.18 -13.10 7.91
CA GLY A 351 20.49 -12.86 8.53
C GLY A 351 20.57 -13.41 9.95
N ILE A 352 19.57 -13.10 10.79
CA ILE A 352 19.51 -13.57 12.19
C ILE A 352 19.46 -15.10 12.26
N ILE A 353 18.66 -15.74 11.40
CA ILE A 353 18.55 -17.20 11.34
C ILE A 353 19.87 -17.83 10.89
N GLN A 354 20.57 -17.22 9.94
CA GLN A 354 21.88 -17.70 9.51
C GLN A 354 22.91 -17.62 10.64
N GLU A 355 22.95 -16.52 11.37
CA GLU A 355 23.82 -16.35 12.55
C GLU A 355 23.49 -17.38 13.65
N MET A 356 22.20 -17.54 13.97
CA MET A 356 21.73 -18.56 14.90
C MET A 356 22.21 -19.96 14.49
N SER A 357 22.04 -20.32 13.22
CA SER A 357 22.48 -21.62 12.71
C SER A 357 23.99 -21.80 12.83
N GLN A 358 24.78 -20.77 12.52
CA GLN A 358 26.24 -20.80 12.68
C GLN A 358 26.67 -20.99 14.14
N ILE A 359 26.02 -20.32 15.09
CA ILE A 359 26.29 -20.47 16.52
C ILE A 359 25.99 -21.91 16.97
N ILE A 360 24.86 -22.46 16.54
CA ILE A 360 24.44 -23.84 16.85
C ILE A 360 25.43 -24.86 16.25
N HIS A 361 25.87 -24.66 15.01
CA HIS A 361 26.86 -25.55 14.37
C HIS A 361 28.22 -25.51 15.08
N LYS A 362 28.67 -24.32 15.54
CA LYS A 362 29.93 -24.19 16.29
C LYS A 362 29.86 -24.91 17.64
N ASP A 363 28.73 -24.82 18.35
CA ASP A 363 28.53 -25.51 19.64
C ASP A 363 28.56 -27.05 19.46
N ARG A 364 27.90 -27.55 18.40
CA ARG A 364 27.87 -28.99 18.09
C ARG A 364 29.25 -29.54 17.70
N ASN A 365 30.06 -28.77 16.96
CA ASN A 365 31.39 -29.19 16.53
C ASN A 365 32.44 -29.15 17.64
N GLN A 366 32.29 -28.26 18.64
CA GLN A 366 33.22 -28.21 19.79
C GLN A 366 33.13 -29.47 20.67
N HIS A 367 31.97 -30.14 20.71
CA HIS A 367 31.76 -31.35 21.52
C HIS A 367 32.00 -32.66 20.79
N SER A 368 32.18 -32.63 19.46
CA SER A 368 32.36 -33.85 18.65
C SER A 368 33.84 -34.06 18.28
N SER A 369 34.65 -34.47 19.27
CA SER A 369 35.95 -35.12 19.03
C SER A 369 35.82 -36.62 18.74
N ARG A 370 34.59 -37.12 18.58
CA ARG A 370 34.30 -38.49 18.19
C ARG A 370 33.86 -38.47 16.73
N LYS A 371 34.58 -39.16 15.85
CA LYS A 371 34.20 -39.38 14.45
C LYS A 371 32.78 -39.97 14.41
N VAL A 372 31.77 -39.12 14.30
CA VAL A 372 30.41 -39.54 13.96
C VAL A 372 30.39 -39.70 12.46
N SER A 373 30.15 -40.93 12.02
CA SER A 373 30.02 -41.33 10.63
C SER A 373 29.00 -40.45 9.91
N ARG A 374 29.34 -40.15 8.66
CA ARG A 374 28.72 -39.18 7.75
C ARG A 374 27.30 -39.58 7.28
N GLU A 375 26.62 -40.46 7.99
CA GLU A 375 25.35 -41.10 7.58
C GLU A 375 24.13 -40.62 8.39
N GLU A 376 24.29 -39.94 9.53
CA GLU A 376 23.17 -39.35 10.31
C GLU A 376 22.79 -37.92 9.87
N ILE A 377 23.17 -37.49 8.67
CA ILE A 377 22.76 -36.21 8.08
C ILE A 377 21.43 -36.35 7.30
N GLY A 378 20.97 -37.58 7.07
CA GLY A 378 19.81 -37.88 6.21
C GLY A 378 18.45 -37.99 6.90
N GLN A 379 18.35 -37.93 8.24
CA GLN A 379 17.09 -38.14 8.97
C GLN A 379 16.93 -37.17 10.14
N SER A 380 16.78 -35.88 9.83
CA SER A 380 16.00 -34.96 10.68
C SER A 380 14.74 -34.59 9.91
N THR A 381 13.91 -35.60 9.70
CA THR A 381 12.65 -35.52 8.97
C THR A 381 11.65 -34.69 9.79
N SER A 382 11.00 -33.73 9.12
CA SER A 382 9.72 -33.11 9.50
C SER A 382 9.71 -31.87 10.41
N LEU A 383 10.67 -30.96 10.29
CA LEU A 383 10.43 -29.55 10.62
C LEU A 383 10.89 -28.70 9.45
N ASN A 384 10.02 -27.82 8.94
CA ASN A 384 10.45 -26.82 7.95
C ASN A 384 11.61 -26.04 8.57
N SER A 385 12.77 -26.07 7.92
CA SER A 385 13.92 -25.31 8.39
C SER A 385 13.51 -23.83 8.46
N PRO A 386 13.81 -23.07 9.53
CA PRO A 386 13.46 -21.65 9.60
C PRO A 386 13.96 -20.87 8.37
N GLN A 387 15.11 -21.27 7.84
CA GLN A 387 15.70 -20.77 6.60
C GLN A 387 14.80 -21.00 5.38
N GLU A 388 14.20 -22.19 5.27
CA GLU A 388 13.30 -22.55 4.16
C GLU A 388 11.98 -21.78 4.25
N VAL A 389 11.43 -21.62 5.47
CA VAL A 389 10.22 -20.82 5.71
C VAL A 389 10.44 -19.38 5.25
N VAL A 390 11.52 -18.74 5.70
CA VAL A 390 11.83 -17.36 5.30
C VAL A 390 12.16 -17.26 3.81
N ALA A 391 12.88 -18.23 3.24
CA ALA A 391 13.20 -18.23 1.81
C ALA A 391 11.93 -18.34 0.95
N ARG A 392 10.99 -19.21 1.32
CA ARG A 392 9.70 -19.34 0.66
C ARG A 392 8.89 -18.06 0.77
N ASN A 393 8.81 -17.45 1.95
CA ASN A 393 8.07 -16.21 2.16
C ASN A 393 8.68 -15.05 1.36
N LEU A 394 10.02 -14.98 1.28
CA LEU A 394 10.73 -13.98 0.48
C LEU A 394 10.40 -14.12 -1.02
N GLU A 395 10.36 -15.36 -1.51
CA GLU A 395 10.00 -15.65 -2.90
C GLU A 395 8.52 -15.30 -3.18
N GLU A 396 7.60 -15.61 -2.27
CA GLU A 396 6.19 -15.24 -2.43
C GLU A 396 5.97 -13.72 -2.43
N VAL A 397 6.60 -12.98 -1.52
CA VAL A 397 6.53 -11.50 -1.51
C VAL A 397 7.14 -10.92 -2.78
N LYS A 398 8.25 -11.48 -3.27
CA LYS A 398 8.87 -11.05 -4.53
C LYS A 398 7.94 -11.26 -5.72
N ARG A 399 7.26 -12.40 -5.81
CA ARG A 399 6.27 -12.66 -6.87
C ARG A 399 5.13 -11.66 -6.86
N LEU A 400 4.70 -11.21 -5.67
CA LEU A 400 3.69 -10.17 -5.55
C LEU A 400 4.20 -8.80 -6.01
N ASP A 401 5.44 -8.43 -5.67
CA ASP A 401 6.04 -7.18 -6.16
C ASP A 401 6.23 -7.21 -7.68
N ASP A 402 6.66 -8.34 -8.26
CA ASP A 402 6.75 -8.51 -9.71
C ASP A 402 5.37 -8.36 -10.38
N PHE A 403 4.31 -8.89 -9.77
CA PHE A 403 2.94 -8.73 -10.27
C PHE A 403 2.46 -7.27 -10.17
N ALA A 404 2.71 -6.62 -9.04
CA ALA A 404 2.38 -5.22 -8.84
C ALA A 404 3.17 -4.29 -9.78
N GLY A 405 4.43 -4.62 -10.06
CA GLY A 405 5.27 -3.89 -11.02
C GLY A 405 4.71 -3.96 -12.45
N ARG A 406 4.16 -5.10 -12.86
CA ARG A 406 3.45 -5.22 -14.14
C ARG A 406 2.18 -4.38 -14.19
N ALA A 407 1.40 -4.38 -13.11
CA ALA A 407 0.18 -3.56 -13.02
C ALA A 407 0.50 -2.05 -13.09
N ALA A 408 1.54 -1.60 -12.36
CA ALA A 408 2.00 -0.21 -12.42
C ALA A 408 2.44 0.19 -13.84
N ALA A 409 3.22 -0.67 -14.51
CA ALA A 409 3.66 -0.43 -15.89
C ALA A 409 2.48 -0.38 -16.88
N ALA A 410 1.45 -1.19 -16.70
CA ALA A 410 0.24 -1.16 -17.55
C ALA A 410 -0.52 0.17 -17.40
N ILE A 411 -0.72 0.64 -16.16
CA ILE A 411 -1.38 1.92 -15.88
C ILE A 411 -0.55 3.09 -16.42
N ASP A 412 0.77 3.08 -16.23
CA ASP A 412 1.67 4.10 -16.79
C ASP A 412 1.57 4.16 -18.33
N GLN A 413 1.47 3.00 -18.99
CA GLN A 413 1.26 2.93 -20.44
C GLN A 413 -0.10 3.49 -20.88
N LEU A 414 -1.18 3.18 -20.15
CA LEU A 414 -2.51 3.74 -20.44
C LEU A 414 -2.51 5.27 -20.28
N LEU A 415 -1.90 5.78 -19.21
CA LEU A 415 -1.74 7.22 -18.99
C LEU A 415 -0.93 7.88 -20.11
N GLU A 416 0.16 7.26 -20.55
CA GLU A 416 0.98 7.76 -21.67
C GLU A 416 0.17 7.79 -22.98
N LEU A 417 -0.65 6.77 -23.25
CA LEU A 417 -1.52 6.73 -24.43
C LEU A 417 -2.60 7.82 -24.38
N LYS A 418 -3.24 8.03 -23.22
CA LYS A 418 -4.21 9.11 -23.02
C LYS A 418 -3.55 10.48 -23.22
N GLN A 419 -2.35 10.68 -22.69
CA GLN A 419 -1.59 11.93 -22.87
C GLN A 419 -1.27 12.18 -24.35
N LYS A 420 -0.75 11.18 -25.07
CA LYS A 420 -0.48 11.30 -26.52
C LYS A 420 -1.75 11.64 -27.30
N GLN A 421 -2.89 11.05 -26.96
CA GLN A 421 -4.17 11.38 -27.60
C GLN A 421 -4.61 12.82 -27.28
N ALA A 422 -4.44 13.29 -26.04
CA ALA A 422 -4.72 14.67 -25.66
C ALA A 422 -3.89 15.67 -26.46
N ASP A 423 -2.59 15.39 -26.61
CA ASP A 423 -1.65 16.23 -27.37
C ASP A 423 -2.04 16.29 -28.85
N LEU A 424 -2.45 15.17 -29.45
CA LEU A 424 -2.94 15.12 -30.83
C LEU A 424 -4.21 15.96 -31.01
N LEU A 425 -5.18 15.84 -30.10
CA LEU A 425 -6.42 16.61 -30.16
C LEU A 425 -6.19 18.11 -29.98
N LEU A 426 -5.31 18.48 -29.05
CA LEU A 426 -4.90 19.86 -28.84
C LEU A 426 -4.20 20.41 -30.09
N THR A 427 -3.29 19.65 -30.67
CA THR A 427 -2.56 20.02 -31.90
C THR A 427 -3.51 20.25 -33.07
N ASN A 428 -4.49 19.35 -33.27
CA ASN A 428 -5.51 19.51 -34.31
C ASN A 428 -6.35 20.78 -34.11
N LYS A 429 -6.76 21.09 -32.88
CA LYS A 429 -7.47 22.34 -32.57
C LYS A 429 -6.62 23.58 -32.85
N ILE A 430 -5.32 23.55 -32.55
CA ILE A 430 -4.40 24.64 -32.89
C ILE A 430 -4.33 24.85 -34.40
N TYR A 431 -4.26 23.76 -35.18
CA TYR A 431 -4.28 23.88 -36.64
C TYR A 431 -5.58 24.49 -37.17
N GLU A 432 -6.74 24.08 -36.65
CA GLU A 432 -8.03 24.68 -37.02
C GLU A 432 -8.11 26.17 -36.69
N ILE A 433 -7.64 26.57 -35.50
CA ILE A 433 -7.58 27.96 -35.08
C ILE A 433 -6.62 28.76 -35.98
N ASN A 434 -5.46 28.20 -36.32
CA ASN A 434 -4.49 28.85 -37.19
C ASN A 434 -5.04 29.02 -38.62
N ASP A 435 -5.73 28.03 -39.17
CA ASP A 435 -6.39 28.14 -40.49
C ASP A 435 -7.50 29.19 -40.48
N ALA A 436 -8.33 29.21 -39.43
CA ALA A 436 -9.34 30.25 -39.25
C ALA A 436 -8.71 31.64 -39.10
N THR A 437 -7.59 31.75 -38.38
CA THR A 437 -6.83 33.00 -38.20
C THR A 437 -6.18 33.46 -39.49
N ASP A 438 -5.64 32.56 -40.32
CA ASP A 438 -5.08 32.91 -41.63
C ASP A 438 -6.16 33.44 -42.58
N LYS A 439 -7.31 32.75 -42.65
CA LYS A 439 -8.48 33.21 -43.42
C LYS A 439 -8.99 34.56 -42.94
N GLN A 440 -9.06 34.77 -41.63
CA GLN A 440 -9.43 36.05 -41.04
C GLN A 440 -8.39 37.13 -41.36
N GLY A 441 -7.10 36.82 -41.27
CA GLY A 441 -6.00 37.71 -41.61
C GLY A 441 -6.05 38.17 -43.07
N LYS A 442 -6.29 37.25 -44.01
CA LYS A 442 -6.51 37.56 -45.43
C LYS A 442 -7.73 38.45 -45.66
N THR A 443 -8.81 38.20 -44.93
CA THR A 443 -10.04 39.02 -45.00
C THR A 443 -9.78 40.43 -44.46
N LEU A 444 -9.10 40.55 -43.32
CA LEU A 444 -8.71 41.83 -42.73
C LEU A 444 -7.79 42.62 -43.65
N LEU A 445 -6.82 41.95 -44.29
CA LEU A 445 -5.90 42.56 -45.24
C LEU A 445 -6.65 43.09 -46.47
N THR A 446 -7.56 42.27 -47.03
CA THR A 446 -8.41 42.68 -48.17
C THR A 446 -9.31 43.86 -47.80
N PHE A 447 -9.98 43.80 -46.65
CA PHE A 447 -10.80 44.91 -46.15
C PHE A 447 -9.97 46.18 -45.98
N THR A 448 -8.79 46.08 -45.36
CA THR A 448 -7.90 47.23 -45.14
C THR A 448 -7.48 47.89 -46.44
N VAL A 449 -7.10 47.12 -47.48
CA VAL A 449 -6.76 47.65 -48.81
C VAL A 449 -7.94 48.39 -49.42
N VAL A 450 -9.13 47.80 -49.38
CA VAL A 450 -10.36 48.42 -49.89
C VAL A 450 -10.67 49.71 -49.14
N THR A 451 -10.63 49.69 -47.80
CA THR A 451 -10.88 50.86 -46.95
C THR A 451 -9.89 52.00 -47.23
N ILE A 452 -8.59 51.71 -47.38
CA ILE A 452 -7.58 52.73 -47.69
C ILE A 452 -7.92 53.44 -49.02
N ILE A 453 -8.28 52.68 -50.07
CA ILE A 453 -8.63 53.26 -51.38
C ILE A 453 -9.88 54.13 -51.30
N PHE A 454 -10.97 53.63 -50.68
CA PHE A 454 -12.24 54.34 -50.62
C PHE A 454 -12.20 55.57 -49.71
N VAL A 455 -11.54 55.48 -48.55
CA VAL A 455 -11.38 56.62 -47.62
C VAL A 455 -10.57 57.74 -48.29
N SER A 456 -9.46 57.38 -48.95
CA SER A 456 -8.65 58.35 -49.69
C SER A 456 -9.47 59.07 -50.75
N ARG A 457 -10.26 58.33 -51.54
CA ARG A 457 -11.14 58.90 -52.58
C ARG A 457 -12.26 59.76 -51.99
N ALA A 458 -12.91 59.31 -50.91
CA ALA A 458 -13.97 60.06 -50.24
C ALA A 458 -13.46 61.42 -49.73
N PHE A 459 -12.23 61.46 -49.20
CA PHE A 459 -11.59 62.71 -48.80
C PHE A 459 -11.34 63.66 -49.99
N TYR A 460 -10.82 63.15 -51.11
CA TYR A 460 -10.62 63.94 -52.33
C TYR A 460 -11.92 64.48 -52.93
N VAL A 461 -13.00 63.68 -52.90
CA VAL A 461 -14.32 64.11 -53.38
C VAL A 461 -14.92 65.17 -52.44
N SER A 462 -14.82 64.97 -51.13
CA SER A 462 -15.30 65.92 -50.12
C SER A 462 -14.63 67.29 -50.25
N THR A 463 -13.30 67.32 -50.38
CA THR A 463 -12.53 68.57 -50.56
C THR A 463 -12.84 69.26 -51.88
N ASN A 464 -13.04 68.53 -52.99
CA ASN A 464 -13.47 69.11 -54.26
C ASN A 464 -14.89 69.69 -54.19
N ILE A 465 -15.83 68.99 -53.58
CA ILE A 465 -17.20 69.48 -53.38
C ILE A 465 -17.19 70.74 -52.52
N PHE A 466 -16.38 70.77 -51.47
CA PHE A 466 -16.19 71.96 -50.64
C PHE A 466 -15.59 73.14 -51.43
N MET A 467 -14.54 72.90 -52.23
CA MET A 467 -13.93 73.91 -53.08
C MET A 467 -14.90 74.46 -54.14
N LEU A 468 -15.70 73.60 -54.78
CA LEU A 468 -16.73 73.99 -55.75
C LEU A 468 -17.85 74.83 -55.13
N ARG A 469 -18.19 74.57 -53.85
CA ARG A 469 -19.20 75.36 -53.13
C ARG A 469 -18.66 76.71 -52.66
N THR A 470 -17.34 76.83 -52.46
CA THR A 470 -16.68 78.05 -51.97
C THR A 470 -16.20 78.97 -53.10
N PHE A 471 -15.85 78.40 -54.27
CA PHE A 471 -15.38 79.13 -55.45
C PHE A 471 -16.27 78.87 -56.68
N SER A 472 -17.44 79.51 -56.74
CA SER A 472 -18.37 79.39 -57.87
C SER A 472 -18.14 80.38 -59.02
N ARG A 473 -16.94 80.98 -59.16
CA ARG A 473 -16.63 81.89 -60.28
C ARG A 473 -15.15 81.94 -60.66
N VAL A 474 -14.64 80.98 -61.45
CA VAL A 474 -13.56 81.26 -62.44
C VAL A 474 -13.66 80.23 -63.58
N ALA A 475 -13.81 80.72 -64.81
CA ALA A 475 -13.80 79.94 -66.04
C ALA A 475 -12.36 79.59 -66.44
N LEU A 476 -11.87 78.42 -65.99
CA LEU A 476 -10.61 77.81 -66.48
C LEU A 476 -10.60 76.28 -66.27
N THR A 477 -11.78 75.68 -66.12
CA THR A 477 -11.92 74.33 -65.55
C THR A 477 -12.01 73.20 -66.57
N GLU A 478 -12.49 73.41 -67.81
CA GLU A 478 -12.76 72.26 -68.69
C GLU A 478 -11.51 71.51 -69.18
N PHE A 479 -10.38 72.19 -69.40
CA PHE A 479 -9.18 71.55 -69.95
C PHE A 479 -8.34 70.84 -68.88
N ILE A 480 -8.15 71.47 -67.72
CA ILE A 480 -7.38 70.89 -66.60
C ILE A 480 -8.16 69.76 -65.95
N GLN A 481 -9.48 69.88 -65.83
CA GLN A 481 -10.33 68.86 -65.23
C GLN A 481 -10.45 67.62 -66.14
N SER A 482 -10.48 67.79 -67.47
CA SER A 482 -10.38 66.69 -68.45
C SER A 482 -9.04 65.95 -68.37
N CYS A 483 -7.92 66.68 -68.32
CA CYS A 483 -6.58 66.08 -68.25
C CYS A 483 -6.32 65.39 -66.91
N LEU A 484 -6.69 66.01 -65.79
CA LEU A 484 -6.56 65.41 -64.46
C LEU A 484 -7.51 64.21 -64.30
N TYR A 485 -8.74 64.26 -64.82
CA TYR A 485 -9.67 63.14 -64.77
C TYR A 485 -9.21 61.95 -65.62
N ARG A 486 -8.63 62.20 -66.81
CA ARG A 486 -8.06 61.14 -67.67
C ARG A 486 -6.78 60.54 -67.10
N SER A 487 -5.88 61.37 -66.56
CA SER A 487 -4.68 60.91 -65.84
C SER A 487 -5.07 60.11 -64.60
N TRP A 488 -6.08 60.57 -63.86
CA TRP A 488 -6.61 59.90 -62.69
C TRP A 488 -7.32 58.58 -63.02
N LEU A 489 -8.11 58.51 -64.11
CA LEU A 489 -8.69 57.26 -64.61
C LEU A 489 -7.61 56.26 -65.03
N ALA A 490 -6.56 56.73 -65.70
CA ALA A 490 -5.44 55.89 -66.10
C ALA A 490 -4.68 55.34 -64.88
N SER A 491 -4.34 56.18 -63.90
CA SER A 491 -3.70 55.73 -62.66
C SER A 491 -4.61 54.82 -61.84
N SER A 492 -5.91 55.11 -61.79
CA SER A 492 -6.92 54.28 -61.12
C SER A 492 -6.99 52.88 -61.73
N LEU A 493 -7.07 52.80 -63.07
CA LEU A 493 -7.08 51.53 -63.80
C LEU A 493 -5.77 50.77 -63.64
N LEU A 494 -4.63 51.46 -63.59
CA LEU A 494 -3.34 50.84 -63.30
C LEU A 494 -3.27 50.27 -61.88
N THR A 495 -3.72 51.00 -60.86
CA THR A 495 -3.78 50.49 -59.48
C THR A 495 -4.79 49.35 -59.32
N LEU A 496 -5.93 49.38 -60.02
CA LEU A 496 -6.89 48.29 -59.97
C LEU A 496 -6.33 47.02 -60.63
N ARG A 497 -5.61 47.18 -61.76
CA ARG A 497 -4.93 46.08 -62.45
C ARG A 497 -3.80 45.47 -61.63
N SER A 498 -2.97 46.30 -60.99
CA SER A 498 -1.89 45.81 -60.13
C SER A 498 -2.41 45.15 -58.85
N SER A 499 -3.51 45.63 -58.27
CA SER A 499 -4.19 44.95 -57.15
C SER A 499 -4.86 43.62 -57.57
N LEU A 500 -5.38 43.52 -58.80
CA LEU A 500 -5.91 42.27 -59.37
C LEU A 500 -4.80 41.25 -59.66
N GLU A 501 -3.64 41.69 -60.15
CA GLU A 501 -2.46 40.84 -60.42
C GLU A 501 -1.78 40.35 -59.12
N LEU A 502 -1.79 41.15 -58.04
CA LEU A 502 -1.34 40.72 -56.70
C LEU A 502 -2.30 39.72 -56.04
N GLY A 503 -3.60 39.81 -56.33
CA GLY A 503 -4.61 38.87 -55.83
C GLY A 503 -4.61 37.50 -56.53
N THR A 504 -4.13 37.41 -57.77
CA THR A 504 -4.03 36.14 -58.51
C THR A 504 -2.73 35.38 -58.26
N SER A 505 -1.68 36.05 -57.76
CA SER A 505 -0.38 35.42 -57.46
C SER A 505 -0.33 34.70 -56.09
N TYR A 506 -1.39 34.75 -55.28
CA TYR A 506 -1.48 34.16 -53.93
C TYR A 506 -2.54 33.04 -53.81
N ARG A 507 -2.91 32.40 -54.93
CA ARG A 507 -3.76 31.19 -54.94
C ARG A 507 -2.95 29.92 -55.04
#